data_AF-A0A3N0IZJ6-F1
#
_entry.id   AF-A0A3N0IZJ6-F1
#
_cell.length_a   1.000
_cell.length_b   1.000
_cell.length_c   1.000
_cell.angle_alpha   90.00
_cell.angle_beta   90.00
_cell.angle_gamma   90.00
#
_symmetry.space_group_name_H-M   'P 1'
#
loop_
_entity.id
_entity.type
_entity.pdbx_description
1 polymer ?
#
loop_
_entity_poly.entity_id
_entity_poly.type
_entity_poly.pdbx_seq_one_letter_code
_entity_poly.pdbx_strand_id
1 'polypeptide(L)'
;MGLFSTKRVSPQASWYLPDNDQYAYRDGTRLDTSSGYHPHRSTRFRNLETVDAKRRDRLPELYARRSECCGCSACAFACPQDAIALEPDEEGFDYPVVDAAACIGCSRCIDVCVFKNRGGA
;
A
#
# COMPACT_ATOMS: atom_id res chain seq x y z
N MET A 1 11.05 -41.87 13.62
CA MET A 1 9.96 -41.86 12.63
C MET A 1 9.33 -40.47 12.62
N GLY A 2 9.71 -39.61 11.67
CA GLY A 2 9.15 -38.25 11.56
C GLY A 2 7.94 -38.25 10.63
N LEU A 3 6.79 -37.83 11.13
CA LEU A 3 5.57 -37.63 10.34
C LEU A 3 5.77 -36.40 9.44
N PHE A 4 6.20 -36.61 8.20
CA PHE A 4 6.11 -35.59 7.16
C PHE A 4 4.64 -35.43 6.80
N SER A 5 3.99 -34.42 7.38
CA SER A 5 2.68 -33.96 6.96
C SER A 5 2.78 -33.50 5.51
N THR A 6 2.25 -34.30 4.59
CA THR A 6 2.14 -33.96 3.17
C THR A 6 1.16 -32.80 3.04
N LYS A 7 1.68 -31.57 3.10
CA LYS A 7 0.91 -30.41 2.64
C LYS A 7 0.59 -30.66 1.17
N ARG A 8 -0.65 -31.10 0.91
CA ARG A 8 -1.23 -31.19 -0.42
C ARG A 8 -1.15 -29.81 -1.05
N VAL A 9 -0.25 -29.65 -2.00
CA VAL A 9 -0.24 -28.47 -2.88
C VAL A 9 -1.39 -28.68 -3.86
N SER A 10 -2.45 -27.88 -3.71
CA SER A 10 -3.59 -27.90 -4.64
C SER A 10 -3.15 -27.39 -6.03
N PRO A 11 -3.57 -28.01 -7.14
CA PRO A 11 -2.98 -27.73 -8.47
C PRO A 11 -3.51 -26.47 -9.17
N GLN A 12 -4.11 -25.51 -8.45
CA GLN A 12 -4.88 -24.41 -9.06
C GLN A 12 -4.32 -23.00 -8.81
N ALA A 13 -3.16 -22.84 -8.17
CA ALA A 13 -2.59 -21.52 -7.89
C ALA A 13 -1.34 -21.27 -8.75
N SER A 14 -1.54 -20.91 -10.02
CA SER A 14 -0.44 -20.56 -10.92
C SER A 14 -0.56 -19.13 -11.44
N TRP A 15 -0.92 -18.18 -10.57
CA TRP A 15 -0.56 -16.76 -10.62
C TRP A 15 -0.66 -16.27 -9.17
N TYR A 16 0.47 -15.93 -8.52
CA TYR A 16 0.45 -15.44 -7.15
C TYR A 16 -0.30 -14.10 -7.13
N LEU A 17 -1.58 -14.11 -6.73
CA LEU A 17 -2.28 -12.89 -6.36
C LEU A 17 -1.61 -12.37 -5.08
N PRO A 18 -1.13 -11.11 -5.04
CA PRO A 18 -0.58 -10.55 -3.81
C PRO A 18 -1.62 -10.61 -2.69
N ASP A 19 -1.18 -10.91 -1.47
CA ASP A 19 -2.06 -10.89 -0.29
C ASP A 19 -2.44 -9.44 0.01
N ASN A 20 -3.55 -9.01 -0.60
CA ASN A 20 -4.10 -7.67 -0.44
C ASN A 20 -5.06 -7.56 0.74
N ASP A 21 -5.35 -8.66 1.46
CA ASP A 21 -6.33 -8.66 2.54
C ASP A 21 -5.92 -7.68 3.63
N GLN A 22 -4.62 -7.46 3.84
CA GLN A 22 -4.10 -6.57 4.89
C GLN A 22 -4.22 -5.07 4.59
N TYR A 23 -4.62 -4.68 3.37
CA TYR A 23 -4.66 -3.26 2.98
C TYR A 23 -6.06 -2.69 2.93
N ALA A 24 -6.16 -1.39 3.20
CA ALA A 24 -7.32 -0.57 2.95
C ALA A 24 -6.93 0.74 2.26
N TYR A 25 -7.90 1.39 1.63
CA TYR A 25 -7.77 2.78 1.19
C TYR A 25 -8.02 3.74 2.33
N ARG A 26 -7.64 5.01 2.16
CA ARG A 26 -7.78 6.06 3.19
C ARG A 26 -9.22 6.23 3.71
N ASP A 27 -10.22 5.96 2.87
CA ASP A 27 -11.64 6.00 3.26
C ASP A 27 -12.07 4.82 4.16
N GLY A 28 -11.21 3.82 4.35
CA GLY A 28 -11.48 2.59 5.10
C GLY A 28 -11.96 1.42 4.25
N THR A 29 -12.18 1.61 2.95
CA THR A 29 -12.57 0.54 2.02
C THR A 29 -11.44 -0.46 1.90
N ARG A 30 -11.70 -1.74 2.14
CA ARG A 30 -10.72 -2.82 1.92
C ARG A 30 -10.51 -3.06 0.42
N LEU A 31 -9.34 -3.58 0.06
CA LEU A 31 -9.09 -4.01 -1.32
C LEU A 31 -9.97 -5.22 -1.66
N ASP A 32 -10.36 -5.32 -2.93
CA ASP A 32 -11.09 -6.48 -3.43
C ASP A 32 -10.12 -7.65 -3.59
N THR A 33 -10.34 -8.69 -2.83
CA THR A 33 -9.53 -9.92 -2.84
C THR A 33 -10.29 -11.11 -3.42
N SER A 34 -11.42 -10.85 -4.08
CA SER A 34 -12.12 -11.86 -4.85
C SER A 34 -11.25 -12.39 -6.01
N SER A 35 -11.57 -13.60 -6.47
CA SER A 35 -10.82 -14.24 -7.54
C SER A 35 -10.90 -13.43 -8.84
N GLY A 36 -9.78 -12.85 -9.28
CA GLY A 36 -9.73 -12.03 -10.49
C GLY A 36 -8.56 -11.05 -10.48
N TYR A 37 -8.51 -10.17 -11.48
CA TYR A 37 -7.55 -9.07 -11.55
C TYR A 37 -8.20 -7.78 -11.04
N HIS A 38 -7.77 -7.33 -9.88
CA HIS A 38 -8.33 -6.18 -9.16
C HIS A 38 -7.21 -5.22 -8.74
N PRO A 39 -6.65 -4.43 -9.67
CA PRO A 39 -5.53 -3.55 -9.36
C PRO A 39 -5.95 -2.46 -8.38
N HIS A 40 -5.07 -2.12 -7.45
CA HIS A 40 -5.37 -1.08 -6.49
C HIS A 40 -5.43 0.32 -7.15
N ARG A 41 -6.36 1.17 -6.70
CA ARG A 41 -6.63 2.47 -7.35
C ARG A 41 -5.79 3.62 -6.83
N SER A 42 -5.42 3.58 -5.55
CA SER A 42 -4.80 4.67 -4.82
C SER A 42 -3.92 4.14 -3.68
N THR A 43 -3.42 5.04 -2.83
CA THR A 43 -2.53 4.70 -1.71
C THR A 43 -3.10 3.59 -0.83
N ARG A 44 -2.31 2.54 -0.60
CA ARG A 44 -2.65 1.43 0.29
C ARG A 44 -2.22 1.76 1.72
N PHE A 45 -3.02 1.34 2.69
CA PHE A 45 -2.73 1.49 4.12
C PHE A 45 -2.82 0.14 4.83
N ARG A 46 -1.82 -0.17 5.66
CA ARG A 46 -1.89 -1.25 6.65
C ARG A 46 -2.23 -0.68 8.02
N ASN A 47 -2.76 -1.52 8.91
CA ASN A 47 -3.12 -1.18 10.30
C ASN A 47 -4.10 0.01 10.41
N LEU A 48 -4.95 0.25 9.39
CA LEU A 48 -5.82 1.43 9.34
C LEU A 48 -6.91 1.39 10.41
N GLU A 49 -7.38 0.18 10.76
CA GLU A 49 -8.35 -0.08 11.82
C GLU A 49 -7.83 0.27 13.23
N THR A 50 -6.52 0.42 13.40
CA THR A 50 -5.89 0.75 14.69
C THR A 50 -5.95 2.24 15.03
N VAL A 51 -6.32 3.09 14.07
CA VAL A 51 -6.36 4.54 14.24
C VAL A 51 -7.79 5.07 14.21
N ASP A 52 -8.05 6.11 15.00
CA ASP A 52 -9.35 6.80 14.99
C ASP A 52 -9.57 7.60 13.69
N ALA A 53 -10.82 8.01 13.45
CA ALA A 53 -11.20 8.76 12.26
C ALA A 53 -10.40 10.08 12.09
N LYS A 54 -10.09 10.77 13.20
CA LYS A 54 -9.34 12.04 13.19
C LYS A 54 -7.86 11.83 12.82
N ARG A 55 -7.26 10.71 13.21
CA ARG A 55 -5.92 10.31 12.73
C ARG A 55 -5.96 9.92 11.27
N ARG A 56 -6.97 9.17 10.83
CA ARG A 56 -7.15 8.76 9.43
C ARG A 56 -7.23 9.96 8.48
N ASP A 57 -7.93 11.02 8.87
CA ASP A 57 -8.02 12.26 8.08
C ASP A 57 -6.68 12.98 7.91
N ARG A 58 -5.67 12.69 8.74
CA ARG A 58 -4.31 13.26 8.63
C ARG A 58 -3.33 12.37 7.86
N LEU A 59 -3.73 11.16 7.50
CA LEU A 59 -2.89 10.27 6.71
C LEU A 59 -2.75 10.80 5.27
N PRO A 60 -1.55 10.72 4.67
CA PRO A 60 -1.29 11.27 3.33
C PRO A 60 -1.82 10.36 2.21
N GLU A 61 -2.53 10.93 1.24
CA GLU A 61 -2.85 10.27 -0.04
C GLU A 61 -1.70 10.52 -1.03
N LEU A 62 -0.78 9.57 -1.16
CA LEU A 62 0.45 9.69 -1.96
C LEU A 62 0.16 9.72 -3.46
N TYR A 63 -0.88 9.04 -3.92
CA TYR A 63 -1.36 9.08 -5.29
C TYR A 63 -2.86 8.75 -5.35
N ALA A 64 -3.62 9.46 -6.19
CA ALA A 64 -5.06 9.19 -6.38
C ALA A 64 -5.32 8.26 -7.59
N ARG A 65 -4.35 8.19 -8.50
CA ARG A 65 -4.35 7.34 -9.70
C ARG A 65 -2.96 6.73 -9.85
N ARG A 66 -2.88 5.49 -10.32
CA ARG A 66 -1.61 4.77 -10.53
C ARG A 66 -0.59 5.58 -11.36
N SER A 67 -1.06 6.32 -12.36
CA SER A 67 -0.23 7.21 -13.20
C SER A 67 0.42 8.39 -12.45
N GLU A 68 0.00 8.70 -11.22
CA GLU A 68 0.58 9.76 -10.37
C GLU A 68 1.72 9.23 -9.47
N CYS A 69 2.11 7.97 -9.62
CA CYS A 69 3.23 7.38 -8.90
C CYS A 69 4.13 6.61 -9.87
N CYS A 70 5.44 6.87 -9.82
CA CYS A 70 6.43 6.15 -10.63
C CYS A 70 7.31 5.18 -9.80
N GLY A 71 6.97 4.94 -8.53
CA GLY A 71 7.75 4.03 -7.67
C GLY A 71 9.13 4.56 -7.23
N CYS A 72 9.42 5.86 -7.35
CA CYS A 72 10.77 6.41 -7.10
C CYS A 72 11.28 6.35 -5.64
N SER A 73 10.51 5.82 -4.70
CA SER A 73 10.87 5.68 -3.27
C SER A 73 11.10 6.98 -2.47
N ALA A 74 11.03 8.18 -3.09
CA ALA A 74 11.32 9.44 -2.40
C ALA A 74 10.44 9.67 -1.15
N CYS A 75 9.16 9.27 -1.21
CA CYS A 75 8.24 9.35 -0.10
C CYS A 75 8.68 8.50 1.11
N ALA A 76 9.19 7.30 0.87
CA ALA A 76 9.71 6.42 1.91
C ALA A 76 10.96 7.00 2.56
N PHE A 77 11.95 7.44 1.76
CA PHE A 77 13.17 8.07 2.27
C PHE A 77 12.93 9.36 3.06
N ALA A 78 11.93 10.16 2.69
CA ALA A 78 11.62 11.39 3.41
C ALA A 78 10.87 11.19 4.74
N CYS A 79 10.33 9.98 4.98
CA CYS A 79 9.49 9.68 6.12
C CYS A 79 10.34 9.47 7.38
N PRO A 80 10.23 10.32 8.42
CA PRO A 80 11.08 10.23 9.61
C PRO A 80 10.71 9.08 10.56
N GLN A 81 9.70 8.27 10.22
CA GLN A 81 9.19 7.17 11.03
C GLN A 81 9.28 5.82 10.31
N ASP A 82 9.87 5.80 9.11
CA ASP A 82 9.90 4.61 8.24
C ASP A 82 8.51 3.98 8.02
N ALA A 83 7.48 4.81 8.07
CA ALA A 83 6.08 4.38 8.02
C ALA A 83 5.59 4.07 6.58
N ILE A 84 6.47 4.07 5.59
CA ILE A 84 6.13 3.87 4.18
C ILE A 84 7.07 2.81 3.60
N ALA A 85 6.50 1.73 3.09
CA ALA A 85 7.21 0.72 2.32
C ALA A 85 6.73 0.77 0.86
N LEU A 86 7.61 0.41 -0.07
CA LEU A 86 7.22 0.16 -1.45
C LEU A 86 7.02 -1.33 -1.61
N GLU A 87 5.84 -1.69 -2.05
CA GLU A 87 5.45 -3.08 -2.22
C GLU A 87 4.87 -3.24 -3.63
N PRO A 88 5.15 -4.37 -4.31
CA PRO A 88 4.64 -4.60 -5.64
C PRO A 88 3.11 -4.68 -5.64
N ASP A 89 2.53 -4.33 -6.77
CA ASP A 89 1.14 -4.60 -7.09
C ASP A 89 0.99 -5.94 -7.82
N GLU A 90 -0.21 -6.20 -8.34
CA GLU A 90 -0.56 -7.42 -9.08
C GLU A 90 0.24 -7.59 -10.39
N GLU A 91 0.82 -6.50 -10.91
CA GLU A 91 1.66 -6.46 -12.10
C GLU A 91 3.16 -6.42 -11.78
N GLY A 92 3.53 -6.32 -10.49
CA GLY A 92 4.91 -6.22 -10.03
C GLY A 92 5.48 -4.80 -10.01
N PHE A 93 4.66 -3.77 -10.16
CA PHE A 93 5.09 -2.37 -10.03
C PHE A 93 5.07 -1.93 -8.57
N ASP A 94 6.12 -1.26 -8.12
CA ASP A 94 6.24 -0.79 -6.75
C ASP A 94 5.37 0.45 -6.48
N TYR A 95 4.46 0.34 -5.52
CA TYR A 95 3.65 1.45 -5.02
C TYR A 95 3.77 1.59 -3.50
N PRO A 96 3.62 2.82 -2.97
CA PRO A 96 3.74 3.03 -1.55
C PRO A 96 2.55 2.44 -0.77
N VAL A 97 2.89 1.71 0.29
CA VAL A 97 2.02 1.24 1.36
C VAL A 97 2.38 2.00 2.63
N VAL A 98 1.39 2.66 3.24
CA VAL A 98 1.57 3.45 4.46
C VAL A 98 1.11 2.65 5.68
N ASP A 99 1.94 2.59 6.71
CA ASP A 99 1.54 2.11 8.03
C ASP A 99 0.79 3.19 8.78
N ALA A 100 -0.53 3.02 8.93
CA ALA A 100 -1.37 4.00 9.59
C ALA A 100 -1.02 4.17 11.08
N ALA A 101 -0.58 3.09 11.75
CA ALA A 101 -0.24 3.14 13.18
C ALA A 101 1.01 3.99 13.41
N ALA A 102 2.04 3.79 12.58
CA ALA A 102 3.33 4.49 12.66
C ALA A 102 3.31 5.91 12.07
N CYS A 103 2.41 6.19 11.12
CA CYS A 103 2.34 7.50 10.47
C CYS A 103 1.90 8.60 11.46
N ILE A 104 2.74 9.64 11.56
CA ILE A 104 2.49 10.83 12.39
C ILE A 104 1.81 11.98 11.63
N GLY A 105 1.52 11.82 10.34
CA GLY A 105 0.83 12.83 9.53
C GLY A 105 1.66 14.11 9.31
N CYS A 106 2.98 14.00 9.15
CA CYS A 106 3.89 15.14 8.98
C CYS A 106 3.99 15.69 7.54
N SER A 107 3.34 15.04 6.56
CA SER A 107 3.28 15.44 5.14
C SER A 107 4.59 15.55 4.35
N ARG A 108 5.76 15.26 4.93
CA ARG A 108 7.06 15.29 4.22
C ARG A 108 7.11 14.43 2.95
N CYS A 109 6.38 13.31 2.96
CA CYS A 109 6.24 12.42 1.81
C CYS A 109 5.48 13.06 0.63
N ILE A 110 4.59 14.01 0.90
CA ILE A 110 3.90 14.81 -0.11
C ILE A 110 4.84 15.89 -0.65
N ASP A 111 5.54 16.59 0.24
CA ASP A 111 6.44 17.71 -0.13
C ASP A 111 7.59 17.26 -1.04
N VAL A 112 8.13 16.06 -0.80
CA VAL A 112 9.21 15.49 -1.62
C VAL A 112 8.72 14.93 -2.96
N CYS A 113 7.42 14.68 -3.11
CA CYS A 113 6.88 14.01 -4.28
C CYS A 113 6.80 14.97 -5.48
N VAL A 114 7.50 14.64 -6.57
CA VAL A 114 7.51 15.45 -7.81
C VAL A 114 6.15 15.58 -8.48
N PHE A 115 5.22 14.64 -8.23
CA PHE A 115 3.86 14.69 -8.76
C PHE A 115 2.91 15.52 -7.88
N LYS A 116 3.25 15.76 -6.61
CA LYS A 116 2.44 16.59 -5.70
C LYS A 116 2.97 18.01 -5.57
N ASN A 117 4.28 18.20 -5.65
CA ASN A 117 4.95 19.49 -5.46
C ASN A 117 5.15 20.29 -6.77
N ARG A 118 4.19 20.23 -7.70
CA ARG A 118 4.25 21.02 -8.96
C ARG A 118 2.94 21.75 -9.24
N GLY A 119 2.96 23.06 -9.02
CA GLY A 119 2.41 24.02 -9.98
C GLY A 119 3.28 24.06 -11.23
N GLY A 120 3.32 22.94 -11.97
CA GLY A 120 4.29 22.71 -13.04
C GLY A 120 3.78 21.72 -14.08
N ALA A 121 2.60 22.03 -14.62
CA ALA A 121 2.29 22.05 -16.05
C ALA A 121 1.19 23.09 -16.26
#